data_AF-A0A538RX14-F1
#
_entry.id   AF-A0A538RX14-F1
#
_cell.length_a   1.000
_cell.length_b   1.000
_cell.length_c   1.000
_cell.angle_alpha   90.00
_cell.angle_beta   90.00
_cell.angle_gamma   90.00
#
_symmetry.space_group_name_H-M   'P 1'
#
loop_
_entity.id
_entity.type
_entity.pdbx_description
1 polymer ?
#
loop_
_entity_poly.entity_id
_entity_poly.type
_entity_poly.pdbx_seq_one_letter_code
_entity_poly.pdbx_strand_id
1 'polypeptide(L)'
;MMPGGQGGGRGGMGGRNPEGPGGQGQGMAGMMQGMMGRGGMQGQMGRGGPGGMMPGGPGGMMPGGGMGQMGPGKGGMNPEGGAGGMGKFGSQMQGGGTEEDDDSTPLYIITIVEVEPTQIHRDKRTDRYDIRHKYGHTYLPHPSPTVEWKIISKVATVAKKFEAEKSKIKDDDVTRADKLLALAQWALEHGLIDKVPAIMADLAKVEPKHQGVVAFQKVQAEMERPLTKPNEAVAFWKEKLTNFDTKTSEQGHYVMLYEGKSTKEAESRLKRLEANYRGFYYWFALRGRALHVPDRPLLTILVKNQETFDHTHNDIFDGIPMVSDGFFARRDNLAVFAAQPQDENYKILENAMKELWGVWTQDELLEGQGKLARQALRKQIKFDGQAWAQTVGLIYRATQDESELATVSHEGTRQLIAAMNLLPRNVEIPQWIDFGLASFFETPKGSFWAGTGSTSMRYMVNFKNWDKSKSKKLDRNPVEALKATVSDRYFHEVKEGKTREADLNRARTMAWALTYFLAQQKRDGLLRYLEELSTLPRDMKFDEEVLLGAFARAFGLVDVNKPTELDTAKLGALANSWYAFIRTTPLESEQVIEEYNNAVAKKKPQTQLRTTNPPNSRGGDGGIP
;
A
#
# COMPACT_ATOMS: atom_id res chain seq x y z
N MET A 1 45.75 15.22 36.85
CA MET A 1 46.09 14.75 38.20
C MET A 1 45.09 13.66 38.58
N MET A 2 45.53 12.41 38.65
CA MET A 2 44.79 11.35 39.37
C MET A 2 44.94 11.57 40.88
N PRO A 3 44.05 11.00 41.71
CA PRO A 3 44.24 9.63 42.25
C PRO A 3 42.91 8.84 42.22
N GLY A 4 42.83 7.50 42.20
CA GLY A 4 43.73 6.47 42.71
C GLY A 4 43.23 5.96 44.06
N GLY A 5 42.60 4.79 44.12
CA GLY A 5 42.20 4.13 45.37
C GLY A 5 41.50 2.79 45.18
N GLN A 6 42.17 1.72 45.62
CA GLN A 6 41.93 0.29 45.36
C GLN A 6 41.42 -0.42 46.64
N GLY A 7 40.74 -1.57 46.49
CA GLY A 7 40.52 -2.58 47.53
C GLY A 7 39.13 -3.23 47.40
N GLY A 8 38.89 -4.53 47.26
CA GLY A 8 39.69 -5.73 47.53
C GLY A 8 39.09 -6.49 48.72
N GLY A 9 38.46 -7.66 48.52
CA GLY A 9 38.06 -8.54 49.63
C GLY A 9 37.00 -9.61 49.33
N ARG A 10 37.39 -10.88 49.40
CA ARG A 10 36.62 -12.13 49.21
C ARG A 10 35.85 -12.56 50.48
N GLY A 11 34.84 -13.44 50.32
CA GLY A 11 34.75 -14.70 51.11
C GLY A 11 33.41 -15.11 51.75
N GLY A 12 33.04 -16.39 51.56
CA GLY A 12 32.15 -17.21 52.43
C GLY A 12 30.73 -17.43 51.89
N MET A 13 30.35 -18.55 51.23
CA MET A 13 30.10 -19.93 51.70
C MET A 13 29.15 -20.11 52.90
N GLY A 14 28.07 -20.89 52.72
CA GLY A 14 27.61 -21.86 53.73
C GLY A 14 26.08 -22.05 53.94
N GLY A 15 25.59 -23.27 53.68
CA GLY A 15 24.35 -23.90 54.23
C GLY A 15 23.11 -23.83 53.32
N ARG A 16 22.55 -24.89 52.70
CA ARG A 16 22.14 -26.24 53.14
C ARG A 16 21.37 -26.18 54.46
N ASN A 17 20.13 -26.68 54.62
CA ASN A 17 19.53 -27.98 54.24
C ASN A 17 18.01 -27.92 54.66
N PRO A 18 17.19 -29.00 54.74
CA PRO A 18 16.70 -29.92 53.70
C PRO A 18 15.19 -30.30 53.89
N GLU A 19 14.77 -31.36 53.19
CA GLU A 19 13.72 -32.35 53.51
C GLU A 19 12.35 -32.30 52.77
N GLY A 20 12.18 -33.33 51.90
CA GLY A 20 10.90 -33.82 51.36
C GLY A 20 10.13 -34.67 52.38
N PRO A 21 9.43 -35.79 52.04
CA PRO A 21 9.47 -36.66 50.84
C PRO A 21 8.08 -36.73 50.15
N GLY A 22 7.74 -37.44 49.07
CA GLY A 22 8.23 -38.63 48.38
C GLY A 22 6.99 -39.48 48.01
N GLY A 23 6.95 -40.10 46.82
CA GLY A 23 5.85 -41.00 46.44
C GLY A 23 5.85 -41.40 44.96
N GLN A 24 6.53 -42.51 44.65
CA GLN A 24 6.38 -43.29 43.41
C GLN A 24 5.15 -44.21 43.50
N GLY A 25 4.53 -44.51 42.35
CA GLY A 25 3.58 -45.61 42.21
C GLY A 25 3.29 -45.93 40.74
N GLN A 26 3.75 -47.09 40.27
CA GLN A 26 3.45 -47.72 38.98
C GLN A 26 2.05 -48.38 39.00
N GLY A 27 1.43 -48.56 37.83
CA GLY A 27 0.78 -49.85 37.50
C GLY A 27 -0.71 -49.88 37.09
N MET A 28 -0.92 -50.44 35.88
CA MET A 28 -2.05 -51.26 35.39
C MET A 28 -3.42 -50.66 34.97
N ALA A 29 -3.67 -50.78 33.65
CA ALA A 29 -4.73 -51.55 32.98
C ALA A 29 -6.10 -51.79 33.65
N GLY A 30 -7.17 -51.51 32.88
CA GLY A 30 -8.52 -52.04 33.12
C GLY A 30 -9.52 -51.67 32.01
N MET A 31 -9.94 -52.66 31.24
CA MET A 31 -11.03 -52.62 30.25
C MET A 31 -12.43 -52.63 30.91
N MET A 32 -13.42 -52.18 30.12
CA MET A 32 -14.85 -52.60 30.01
C MET A 32 -15.75 -51.35 29.96
N GLN A 33 -16.44 -51.04 28.86
CA GLN A 33 -17.53 -51.76 28.18
C GLN A 33 -18.83 -51.76 28.99
N GLY A 34 -19.89 -51.15 28.45
CA GLY A 34 -21.26 -51.62 28.70
C GLY A 34 -22.38 -50.59 28.76
N MET A 35 -23.24 -50.66 27.74
CA MET A 35 -24.70 -50.42 27.74
C MET A 35 -25.21 -48.98 27.61
N MET A 36 -25.94 -48.59 26.56
CA MET A 36 -27.18 -49.08 25.91
C MET A 36 -28.42 -48.32 26.40
N GLY A 37 -29.23 -47.85 25.45
CA GLY A 37 -30.61 -47.36 25.63
C GLY A 37 -30.92 -46.18 24.70
N ARG A 38 -31.30 -46.31 23.42
CA ARG A 38 -32.49 -46.95 22.79
C ARG A 38 -33.63 -45.95 22.52
N GLY A 39 -34.03 -45.86 21.24
CA GLY A 39 -35.36 -45.43 20.74
C GLY A 39 -35.37 -44.00 20.16
N GLY A 40 -35.84 -43.70 18.96
CA GLY A 40 -36.64 -44.45 17.98
C GLY A 40 -37.83 -43.59 17.50
N MET A 41 -38.16 -43.69 16.20
CA MET A 41 -39.41 -43.28 15.50
C MET A 41 -39.55 -41.84 14.95
N GLN A 42 -39.26 -41.71 13.65
CA GLN A 42 -40.22 -41.64 12.52
C GLN A 42 -41.61 -41.01 12.77
N GLY A 43 -41.96 -39.99 11.98
CA GLY A 43 -43.33 -39.47 11.83
C GLY A 43 -43.45 -38.44 10.70
N GLN A 44 -44.22 -38.78 9.67
CA GLN A 44 -44.48 -38.07 8.42
C GLN A 44 -45.84 -37.32 8.48
N MET A 45 -46.08 -36.45 7.49
CA MET A 45 -47.34 -35.75 7.09
C MET A 45 -47.56 -34.37 7.74
N GLY A 46 -48.01 -33.32 7.03
CA GLY A 46 -48.45 -33.14 5.65
C GLY A 46 -49.29 -31.85 5.51
N ARG A 47 -49.45 -31.36 4.27
CA ARG A 47 -50.35 -30.30 3.69
C ARG A 47 -49.53 -29.22 2.96
N GLY A 48 -49.79 -28.83 1.72
CA GLY A 48 -50.80 -29.15 0.72
C GLY A 48 -50.57 -28.21 -0.49
N GLY A 49 -50.80 -28.69 -1.73
CA GLY A 49 -50.68 -27.92 -2.99
C GLY A 49 -51.79 -26.87 -3.19
N PRO A 50 -52.07 -26.36 -4.41
CA PRO A 50 -51.80 -26.90 -5.77
C PRO A 50 -50.99 -25.91 -6.67
N GLY A 51 -50.35 -26.29 -7.77
CA GLY A 51 -50.90 -26.88 -9.00
C GLY A 51 -51.41 -25.78 -9.95
N GLY A 52 -50.71 -25.54 -11.07
CA GLY A 52 -51.12 -24.60 -12.12
C GLY A 52 -50.31 -24.77 -13.40
N MET A 53 -50.96 -25.33 -14.43
CA MET A 53 -50.44 -25.62 -15.77
C MET A 53 -50.36 -24.36 -16.67
N MET A 54 -49.60 -24.49 -17.78
CA MET A 54 -49.40 -23.53 -18.88
C MET A 54 -50.69 -22.93 -19.47
N PRO A 55 -50.61 -21.85 -20.28
CA PRO A 55 -50.57 -22.07 -21.75
C PRO A 55 -49.76 -21.05 -22.58
N GLY A 56 -49.20 -21.53 -23.70
CA GLY A 56 -49.30 -20.96 -25.06
C GLY A 56 -48.91 -19.49 -25.36
N GLY A 57 -48.01 -19.31 -26.34
CA GLY A 57 -47.66 -18.01 -26.95
C GLY A 57 -48.82 -17.33 -27.71
N PRO A 58 -48.58 -16.22 -28.44
CA PRO A 58 -47.89 -16.31 -29.73
C PRO A 58 -47.00 -15.10 -30.10
N GLY A 59 -46.33 -15.26 -31.26
CA GLY A 59 -45.29 -14.38 -31.80
C GLY A 59 -45.70 -12.99 -32.29
N GLY A 60 -44.67 -12.22 -32.61
CA GLY A 60 -44.66 -10.98 -33.41
C GLY A 60 -43.19 -10.62 -33.66
N MET A 61 -42.57 -11.12 -34.74
CA MET A 61 -42.39 -10.42 -36.02
C MET A 61 -41.91 -8.96 -35.88
N MET A 62 -40.61 -8.75 -36.08
CA MET A 62 -40.08 -7.50 -36.64
C MET A 62 -39.59 -7.77 -38.07
N PRO A 63 -39.93 -6.91 -39.05
CA PRO A 63 -39.58 -7.11 -40.45
C PRO A 63 -38.15 -6.64 -40.77
N GLY A 64 -37.59 -7.23 -41.83
CA GLY A 64 -36.28 -6.93 -42.41
C GLY A 64 -36.14 -5.49 -42.91
N GLY A 65 -35.05 -5.09 -43.55
CA GLY A 65 -33.99 -5.77 -44.24
C GLY A 65 -33.31 -4.70 -45.10
N GLY A 66 -32.02 -4.81 -45.37
CA GLY A 66 -31.33 -3.79 -46.15
C GLY A 66 -29.85 -4.03 -46.30
N MET A 67 -29.50 -5.00 -47.16
CA MET A 67 -28.19 -5.00 -47.80
C MET A 67 -28.08 -3.77 -48.72
N GLY A 68 -27.01 -3.00 -48.59
CA GLY A 68 -26.67 -1.88 -49.47
C GLY A 68 -25.16 -1.74 -49.62
N GLN A 69 -24.66 -2.30 -50.74
CA GLN A 69 -23.47 -1.93 -51.51
C GLN A 69 -22.29 -1.24 -50.81
N MET A 70 -21.17 -1.97 -50.72
CA MET A 70 -19.84 -1.36 -50.67
C MET A 70 -19.44 -0.83 -52.07
N GLY A 71 -19.19 0.47 -52.16
CA GLY A 71 -18.44 1.10 -53.23
C GLY A 71 -17.09 1.61 -52.71
N PRO A 72 -16.00 1.58 -53.51
CA PRO A 72 -14.65 1.82 -53.01
C PRO A 72 -14.33 3.32 -52.97
N GLY A 73 -14.26 3.89 -51.76
CA GLY A 73 -13.89 5.28 -51.52
C GLY A 73 -12.51 5.40 -50.86
N LYS A 74 -11.53 5.86 -51.64
CA LYS A 74 -10.13 6.15 -51.29
C LYS A 74 -9.92 6.63 -49.84
N GLY A 75 -9.16 5.85 -49.07
CA GLY A 75 -8.56 6.29 -47.82
C GLY A 75 -7.46 7.32 -48.07
N GLY A 76 -7.68 8.54 -47.56
CA GLY A 76 -6.62 9.51 -47.32
C GLY A 76 -5.82 9.06 -46.10
N MET A 77 -4.55 8.73 -46.34
CA MET A 77 -3.57 8.49 -45.30
C MET A 77 -3.32 9.80 -44.54
N ASN A 78 -3.54 9.77 -43.22
CA ASN A 78 -2.90 10.70 -42.31
C ASN A 78 -2.07 9.87 -41.32
N PRO A 79 -0.75 10.12 -41.17
CA PRO A 79 0.11 9.33 -40.32
C PRO A 79 0.07 9.90 -38.89
N GLU A 80 -0.88 9.43 -38.08
CA GLU A 80 -0.89 9.70 -36.64
C GLU A 80 -0.48 8.44 -35.88
N GLY A 81 0.80 8.09 -36.05
CA GLY A 81 1.46 7.01 -35.34
C GLY A 81 2.07 7.54 -34.05
N GLY A 82 1.34 7.44 -32.93
CA GLY A 82 1.94 7.65 -31.62
C GLY A 82 0.94 7.96 -30.52
N ALA A 83 0.28 6.94 -29.94
CA ALA A 83 -0.21 6.97 -28.56
C ALA A 83 -1.00 5.69 -28.22
N GLY A 84 -0.29 4.59 -27.95
CA GLY A 84 -0.89 3.35 -27.41
C GLY A 84 -0.31 2.91 -26.05
N GLY A 85 0.63 3.68 -25.48
CA GLY A 85 1.53 3.19 -24.42
C GLY A 85 0.90 3.05 -23.04
N MET A 86 0.11 4.02 -22.56
CA MET A 86 -0.39 3.93 -21.18
C MET A 86 -1.45 2.85 -20.93
N GLY A 87 -2.05 2.29 -21.99
CA GLY A 87 -3.21 1.40 -21.87
C GLY A 87 -2.91 0.02 -21.26
N LYS A 88 -1.82 -0.65 -21.65
CA LYS A 88 -1.58 -2.06 -21.25
C LYS A 88 -1.04 -2.18 -19.83
N PHE A 89 0.10 -1.58 -19.53
CA PHE A 89 0.67 -1.64 -18.18
C PHE A 89 -0.18 -0.89 -17.14
N GLY A 90 -0.76 0.26 -17.52
CA GLY A 90 -1.64 1.04 -16.66
C GLY A 90 -2.95 0.32 -16.31
N SER A 91 -3.52 -0.46 -17.24
CA SER A 91 -4.68 -1.34 -16.98
C SER A 91 -4.29 -2.55 -16.12
N GLN A 92 -3.10 -3.13 -16.34
CA GLN A 92 -2.61 -4.27 -15.55
C GLN A 92 -2.25 -3.90 -14.10
N MET A 93 -1.78 -2.68 -13.87
CA MET A 93 -1.58 -2.07 -12.53
C MET A 93 -2.90 -1.65 -11.86
N GLN A 94 -4.00 -1.57 -12.60
CA GLN A 94 -5.26 -1.01 -12.11
C GLN A 94 -6.02 -1.96 -11.17
N GLY A 95 -5.74 -3.27 -11.18
CA GLY A 95 -6.38 -4.25 -10.28
C GLY A 95 -7.91 -4.14 -10.22
N GLY A 96 -8.53 -3.60 -11.27
CA GLY A 96 -9.93 -3.21 -11.29
C GLY A 96 -10.38 -3.16 -12.74
N GLY A 97 -11.30 -4.06 -13.08
CA GLY A 97 -11.74 -4.35 -14.44
C GLY A 97 -12.02 -3.11 -15.29
N THR A 98 -11.54 -3.15 -16.53
CA THR A 98 -12.18 -2.45 -17.63
C THR A 98 -13.56 -3.07 -17.83
N GLU A 99 -14.61 -2.26 -17.84
CA GLU A 99 -15.95 -2.72 -18.21
C GLU A 99 -15.93 -3.21 -19.67
N GLU A 100 -15.78 -4.52 -19.83
CA GLU A 100 -16.28 -5.39 -20.90
C GLU A 100 -16.05 -6.85 -20.41
N ASP A 101 -17.14 -7.54 -20.07
CA ASP A 101 -17.28 -8.97 -19.72
C ASP A 101 -16.41 -9.54 -18.57
N ASP A 102 -16.99 -9.50 -17.37
CA ASP A 102 -16.42 -9.83 -16.06
C ASP A 102 -16.33 -11.35 -15.72
N ASP A 103 -16.13 -12.22 -16.71
CA ASP A 103 -15.94 -13.68 -16.47
C ASP A 103 -14.64 -14.25 -17.06
N SER A 104 -13.81 -13.43 -17.73
CA SER A 104 -12.62 -13.96 -18.43
C SER A 104 -11.37 -13.07 -18.45
N THR A 105 -11.32 -11.98 -17.68
CA THR A 105 -10.08 -11.21 -17.54
C THR A 105 -9.11 -11.94 -16.60
N PRO A 106 -7.93 -12.38 -17.07
CA PRO A 106 -6.96 -13.05 -16.21
C PRO A 106 -6.48 -12.11 -15.10
N LEU A 107 -6.44 -12.63 -13.86
CA LEU A 107 -5.88 -11.92 -12.71
C LEU A 107 -4.35 -11.84 -12.87
N TYR A 108 -3.81 -10.63 -12.70
CA TYR A 108 -2.37 -10.39 -12.75
C TYR A 108 -1.85 -9.92 -11.39
N ILE A 109 -0.76 -10.52 -10.94
CA ILE A 109 0.02 -10.05 -9.80
C ILE A 109 1.34 -9.54 -10.35
N ILE A 110 1.56 -8.24 -10.16
CA ILE A 110 2.76 -7.56 -10.67
C ILE A 110 3.57 -7.10 -9.46
N THR A 111 4.87 -7.38 -9.50
CA THR A 111 5.80 -6.81 -8.54
C THR A 111 6.97 -6.16 -9.28
N ILE A 112 7.55 -5.14 -8.65
CA ILE A 112 8.72 -4.44 -9.15
C ILE A 112 9.87 -4.74 -8.19
N VAL A 113 10.95 -5.31 -8.72
CA VAL A 113 12.14 -5.62 -7.94
C VAL A 113 13.30 -4.78 -8.46
N GLU A 114 13.75 -3.83 -7.65
CA GLU A 114 14.95 -3.05 -7.95
C GLU A 114 16.19 -3.94 -7.78
N VAL A 115 17.06 -3.91 -8.80
CA VAL A 115 18.28 -4.71 -8.88
C VAL A 115 19.39 -3.84 -9.45
N GLU A 116 20.58 -3.88 -8.87
CA GLU A 116 21.74 -3.22 -9.46
C GLU A 116 22.11 -3.90 -10.79
N PRO A 117 22.51 -3.16 -11.85
CA PRO A 117 22.83 -3.77 -13.14
C PRO A 117 23.91 -4.85 -13.08
N THR A 118 24.85 -4.76 -12.14
CA THR A 118 25.92 -5.74 -11.88
C THR A 118 25.41 -7.04 -11.24
N GLN A 119 24.20 -7.03 -10.68
CA GLN A 119 23.55 -8.14 -10.01
C GLN A 119 22.57 -8.89 -10.93
N ILE A 120 22.54 -8.52 -12.21
CA ILE A 120 21.79 -9.22 -13.26
C ILE A 120 22.79 -10.06 -14.06
N HIS A 121 22.66 -11.38 -13.99
CA HIS A 121 23.51 -12.29 -14.72
C HIS A 121 22.71 -13.01 -15.82
N ARG A 122 23.33 -13.18 -16.99
CA ARG A 122 22.80 -13.94 -18.13
C ARG A 122 23.79 -15.04 -18.50
N ASP A 123 23.38 -16.28 -18.35
CA ASP A 123 24.13 -17.42 -18.91
C ASP A 123 23.95 -17.43 -20.44
N LYS A 124 25.02 -17.07 -21.17
CA LYS A 124 25.02 -17.01 -22.64
C LYS A 124 24.76 -18.36 -23.32
N ARG A 125 25.04 -19.48 -22.65
CA ARG A 125 24.86 -20.82 -23.21
C ARG A 125 23.40 -21.26 -23.16
N THR A 126 22.72 -20.94 -22.07
CA THR A 126 21.35 -21.40 -21.81
C THR A 126 20.30 -20.30 -22.03
N ASP A 127 20.74 -19.06 -22.26
CA ASP A 127 19.92 -17.85 -22.29
C ASP A 127 19.08 -17.62 -21.02
N ARG A 128 19.55 -18.16 -19.89
CA ARG A 128 18.89 -18.05 -18.59
C ARG A 128 19.41 -16.85 -17.83
N TYR A 129 18.55 -16.27 -17.02
CA TYR A 129 18.86 -15.11 -16.19
C TYR A 129 18.76 -15.47 -14.71
N ASP A 130 19.60 -14.84 -13.91
CA ASP A 130 19.47 -14.81 -12.47
C ASP A 130 19.74 -13.41 -11.94
N ILE A 131 19.06 -13.07 -10.85
CA ILE A 131 19.12 -11.75 -10.24
C ILE A 131 19.39 -11.86 -8.75
N ARG A 132 20.32 -11.04 -8.25
CA ARG A 132 20.49 -10.83 -6.80
C ARG A 132 19.77 -9.55 -6.40
N HIS A 133 18.91 -9.64 -5.40
CA HIS A 133 18.02 -8.56 -4.95
C HIS A 133 18.02 -8.49 -3.43
N LYS A 134 17.36 -7.48 -2.85
CA LYS A 134 17.33 -7.24 -1.39
C LYS A 134 16.83 -8.41 -0.52
N TYR A 135 16.15 -9.38 -1.13
CA TYR A 135 15.64 -10.57 -0.43
C TYR A 135 16.52 -11.82 -0.62
N GLY A 136 17.47 -11.81 -1.56
CA GLY A 136 18.29 -12.99 -1.87
C GLY A 136 18.65 -13.11 -3.35
N HIS A 137 18.58 -14.34 -3.87
CA HIS A 137 19.00 -14.73 -5.22
C HIS A 137 17.93 -15.58 -5.92
N THR A 138 17.41 -15.09 -7.03
CA THR A 138 16.35 -15.76 -7.81
C THR A 138 16.83 -16.03 -9.23
N TYR A 139 16.70 -17.29 -9.66
CA TYR A 139 16.81 -17.66 -11.06
C TYR A 139 15.46 -17.45 -11.75
N LEU A 140 15.48 -16.87 -12.94
CA LEU A 140 14.28 -16.55 -13.71
C LEU A 140 13.97 -17.69 -14.69
N PRO A 141 12.73 -18.20 -14.73
CA PRO A 141 12.33 -19.22 -15.68
C PRO A 141 12.24 -18.61 -17.08
N HIS A 142 12.18 -19.47 -18.10
CA HIS A 142 11.70 -18.97 -19.40
C HIS A 142 10.27 -18.40 -19.24
N PRO A 143 9.97 -17.22 -19.81
CA PRO A 143 8.63 -16.64 -19.73
C PRO A 143 7.56 -17.63 -20.25
N SER A 144 6.46 -17.73 -19.51
CA SER A 144 5.35 -18.66 -19.76
C SER A 144 4.01 -17.97 -19.46
N PRO A 145 2.86 -18.57 -19.80
CA PRO A 145 1.55 -17.99 -19.48
C PRO A 145 1.30 -17.76 -17.98
N THR A 146 2.02 -18.47 -17.09
CA THR A 146 1.84 -18.33 -15.63
C THR A 146 2.78 -17.32 -14.99
N VAL A 147 3.98 -17.14 -15.56
CA VAL A 147 4.98 -16.18 -15.07
C VAL A 147 5.69 -15.54 -16.25
N GLU A 148 5.61 -14.21 -16.29
CA GLU A 148 6.37 -13.37 -17.21
C GLU A 148 7.25 -12.38 -16.43
N TRP A 149 8.38 -12.01 -17.01
CA TRP A 149 9.27 -11.01 -16.45
C TRP A 149 9.95 -10.19 -17.55
N LYS A 150 10.37 -8.98 -17.19
CA LYS A 150 11.07 -8.04 -18.07
C LYS A 150 12.16 -7.32 -17.29
N ILE A 151 13.34 -7.21 -17.88
CA ILE A 151 14.43 -6.37 -17.35
C ILE A 151 14.31 -4.97 -17.93
N ILE A 152 14.06 -3.99 -17.08
CA ILE A 152 14.03 -2.57 -17.45
C ILE A 152 15.40 -1.95 -17.15
N SER A 153 16.24 -1.81 -18.17
CA SER A 153 17.66 -1.43 -17.98
C SER A 153 17.99 0.01 -18.37
N LYS A 154 17.08 0.72 -19.05
CA LYS A 154 17.32 2.08 -19.56
C LYS A 154 16.82 3.20 -18.65
N VAL A 155 16.32 2.85 -17.46
CA VAL A 155 15.89 3.82 -16.46
C VAL A 155 16.95 3.86 -15.36
N ALA A 156 17.43 5.07 -15.03
CA ALA A 156 18.35 5.25 -13.92
C ALA A 156 17.64 4.94 -12.59
N THR A 157 18.34 4.26 -11.68
CA THR A 157 17.88 4.04 -10.31
C THR A 157 17.72 5.38 -9.58
N VAL A 158 16.90 5.39 -8.52
CA VAL A 158 16.71 6.60 -7.69
C VAL A 158 18.05 7.12 -7.16
N ALA A 159 18.94 6.23 -6.72
CA ALA A 159 20.28 6.60 -6.27
C ALA A 159 21.11 7.30 -7.36
N LYS A 160 21.07 6.82 -8.60
CA LYS A 160 21.78 7.47 -9.72
C LYS A 160 21.16 8.82 -10.07
N LYS A 161 19.84 8.94 -10.04
CA LYS A 161 19.14 10.22 -10.24
C LYS A 161 19.52 11.23 -9.16
N PHE A 162 19.61 10.79 -7.90
CA PHE A 162 20.05 11.64 -6.78
C PHE A 162 21.45 12.21 -6.99
N GLU A 163 22.44 11.37 -7.31
CA GLU A 163 23.81 11.83 -7.56
C GLU A 163 23.86 12.78 -8.78
N ALA A 164 23.05 12.53 -9.81
CA ALA A 164 22.93 13.44 -10.95
C ALA A 164 22.36 14.81 -10.53
N GLU A 165 21.28 14.87 -9.74
CA GLU A 165 20.74 16.14 -9.23
C GLU A 165 21.75 16.86 -8.32
N LYS A 166 22.39 16.13 -7.40
CA LYS A 166 23.41 16.67 -6.51
C LYS A 166 24.58 17.27 -7.27
N SER A 167 25.04 16.61 -8.34
CA SER A 167 26.17 17.09 -9.17
C SER A 167 25.91 18.43 -9.87
N LYS A 168 24.65 18.83 -10.03
CA LYS A 168 24.27 20.13 -10.62
C LYS A 168 24.43 21.30 -9.66
N ILE A 169 24.64 21.05 -8.36
CA ILE A 169 24.77 22.06 -7.33
C ILE A 169 26.25 22.39 -7.16
N LYS A 170 26.65 23.58 -7.61
CA LYS A 170 28.04 24.05 -7.52
C LYS A 170 28.22 24.94 -6.28
N ASP A 171 29.44 24.98 -5.75
CA ASP A 171 29.76 25.74 -4.53
C ASP A 171 29.68 27.26 -4.72
N ASP A 172 29.91 27.74 -5.94
CA ASP A 172 29.91 29.14 -6.36
C ASP A 172 28.53 29.64 -6.85
N ASP A 173 27.50 28.78 -6.81
CA ASP A 173 26.16 29.12 -7.30
C ASP A 173 25.41 30.05 -6.34
N VAL A 174 24.94 31.20 -6.83
CA VAL A 174 24.16 32.16 -6.03
C VAL A 174 22.82 31.60 -5.54
N THR A 175 22.28 30.58 -6.22
CA THR A 175 21.03 29.87 -5.85
C THR A 175 21.30 28.55 -5.13
N ARG A 176 22.53 28.33 -4.64
CA ARG A 176 22.92 27.08 -3.99
C ARG A 176 22.01 26.69 -2.83
N ALA A 177 21.58 27.65 -2.02
CA ALA A 177 20.67 27.41 -0.89
C ALA A 177 19.33 26.80 -1.37
N ASP A 178 18.67 27.45 -2.34
CA ASP A 178 17.42 26.96 -2.94
C ASP A 178 17.58 25.57 -3.57
N LYS A 179 18.70 25.33 -4.26
CA LYS A 179 19.01 24.03 -4.88
C LYS A 179 19.23 22.93 -3.86
N LEU A 180 19.89 23.22 -2.73
CA LEU A 180 20.07 22.26 -1.64
C LEU A 180 18.72 21.93 -0.97
N LEU A 181 17.86 22.93 -0.77
CA LEU A 181 16.52 22.70 -0.26
C LEU A 181 15.69 21.84 -1.22
N ALA A 182 15.74 22.16 -2.52
CA ALA A 182 15.06 21.38 -3.56
C ALA A 182 15.58 19.94 -3.62
N LEU A 183 16.90 19.73 -3.47
CA LEU A 183 17.49 18.39 -3.40
C LEU A 183 17.03 17.61 -2.16
N ALA A 184 16.88 18.27 -1.01
CA ALA A 184 16.35 17.66 0.21
C ALA A 184 14.87 17.24 0.05
N GLN A 185 14.06 18.10 -0.57
CA GLN A 185 12.66 17.81 -0.90
C GLN A 185 12.57 16.65 -1.90
N TRP A 186 13.38 16.68 -2.96
CA TRP A 186 13.46 15.61 -3.95
C TRP A 186 13.88 14.28 -3.32
N ALA A 187 14.89 14.29 -2.44
CA ALA A 187 15.35 13.10 -1.73
C ALA A 187 14.22 12.46 -0.90
N LEU A 188 13.43 13.30 -0.21
CA LEU A 188 12.27 12.86 0.58
C LEU A 188 11.17 12.25 -0.31
N GLU A 189 10.83 12.90 -1.42
CA GLU A 189 9.83 12.43 -2.39
C GLU A 189 10.25 11.12 -3.09
N HIS A 190 11.54 10.78 -3.07
CA HIS A 190 12.07 9.54 -3.66
C HIS A 190 12.57 8.53 -2.61
N GLY A 191 12.14 8.65 -1.35
CA GLY A 191 12.38 7.66 -0.31
C GLY A 191 13.84 7.63 0.20
N LEU A 192 14.66 8.62 -0.15
CA LEU A 192 16.03 8.79 0.33
C LEU A 192 16.08 9.58 1.64
N ILE A 193 15.23 9.21 2.60
CA ILE A 193 15.03 9.91 3.88
C ILE A 193 16.36 10.07 4.64
N ASP A 194 17.21 9.04 4.60
CA ASP A 194 18.50 9.05 5.30
C ASP A 194 19.52 10.05 4.72
N LYS A 195 19.29 10.57 3.50
CA LYS A 195 20.14 11.61 2.88
C LYS A 195 19.75 13.02 3.32
N VAL A 196 18.52 13.23 3.76
CA VAL A 196 17.97 14.56 4.09
C VAL A 196 18.80 15.30 5.15
N PRO A 197 19.20 14.68 6.30
CA PRO A 197 19.97 15.39 7.32
C PRO A 197 21.30 15.94 6.81
N ALA A 198 22.02 15.19 5.97
CA ALA A 198 23.29 15.62 5.41
C ALA A 198 23.11 16.83 4.47
N ILE A 199 22.08 16.80 3.61
CA ILE A 199 21.77 17.91 2.71
C ILE A 199 21.39 19.16 3.50
N MET A 200 20.59 19.00 4.55
CA MET A 200 20.17 20.12 5.41
C MET A 200 21.34 20.69 6.23
N ALA A 201 22.30 19.86 6.63
CA ALA A 201 23.53 20.32 7.24
C ALA A 201 24.39 21.16 6.26
N ASP A 202 24.43 20.79 4.98
CA ASP A 202 25.09 21.58 3.95
C ASP A 202 24.35 22.89 3.67
N LEU A 203 23.01 22.87 3.63
CA LEU A 203 22.20 24.09 3.53
C LEU A 203 22.43 25.02 4.72
N ALA A 204 22.51 24.50 5.94
CA ALA A 204 22.76 25.29 7.15
C ALA A 204 24.12 26.02 7.13
N LYS A 205 25.13 25.48 6.44
CA LYS A 205 26.43 26.16 6.25
C LYS A 205 26.32 27.35 5.29
N VAL A 206 25.42 27.27 4.31
CA VAL A 206 25.21 28.32 3.30
C VAL A 206 24.29 29.40 3.85
N GLU A 207 23.15 29.00 4.42
CA GLU A 207 22.12 29.91 4.90
C GLU A 207 21.49 29.41 6.22
N PRO A 208 22.16 29.64 7.37
CA PRO A 208 21.73 29.10 8.66
C PRO A 208 20.37 29.63 9.15
N LYS A 209 19.94 30.80 8.65
CA LYS A 209 18.68 31.44 9.01
C LYS A 209 17.52 31.08 8.06
N HIS A 210 17.76 30.26 7.04
CA HIS A 210 16.70 29.79 6.15
C HIS A 210 15.61 29.09 6.97
N GLN A 211 14.33 29.44 6.75
CA GLN A 211 13.22 28.94 7.59
C GLN A 211 13.17 27.41 7.64
N GLY A 212 13.46 26.74 6.52
CA GLY A 212 13.54 25.28 6.46
C GLY A 212 14.66 24.68 7.32
N VAL A 213 15.81 25.35 7.45
CA VAL A 213 16.92 24.91 8.30
C VAL A 213 16.53 25.01 9.77
N VAL A 214 15.99 26.16 10.17
CA VAL A 214 15.56 26.42 11.55
C VAL A 214 14.49 25.41 11.98
N ALA A 215 13.50 25.17 11.11
CA ALA A 215 12.45 24.20 11.38
C ALA A 215 13.00 22.76 11.45
N PHE A 216 13.89 22.39 10.52
CA PHE A 216 14.50 21.06 10.48
C PHE A 216 15.33 20.76 11.73
N GLN A 217 16.22 21.67 12.13
CA GLN A 217 17.05 21.50 13.32
C GLN A 217 16.20 21.38 14.58
N LYS A 218 15.15 22.20 14.71
CA LYS A 218 14.21 22.12 15.84
C LYS A 218 13.54 20.76 15.92
N VAL A 219 13.00 20.28 14.81
CA VAL A 219 12.29 18.99 14.78
C VAL A 219 13.25 17.83 14.98
N GLN A 220 14.44 17.86 14.37
CA GLN A 220 15.45 16.83 14.55
C GLN A 220 15.85 16.70 16.04
N ALA A 221 16.13 17.83 16.71
CA ALA A 221 16.46 17.82 18.13
C ALA A 221 15.33 17.26 19.00
N GLU A 222 14.07 17.55 18.68
CA GLU A 222 12.92 17.00 19.42
C GLU A 222 12.69 15.52 19.15
N MET A 223 12.94 15.01 17.93
CA MET A 223 12.86 13.59 17.62
C MET A 223 14.02 12.78 18.24
N GLU A 224 15.19 13.39 18.44
CA GLU A 224 16.32 12.72 19.10
C GLU A 224 16.19 12.74 20.65
N ARG A 225 15.22 13.48 21.19
CA ARG A 225 14.99 13.59 22.64
C ARG A 225 14.51 12.25 23.21
N PRO A 226 15.11 11.74 24.30
CA PRO A 226 14.62 10.54 24.98
C PRO A 226 13.16 10.68 25.45
N LEU A 227 12.33 9.69 25.13
CA LEU A 227 10.95 9.60 25.60
C LEU A 227 10.91 8.84 26.93
N THR A 228 10.80 9.58 28.04
CA THR A 228 10.82 9.02 29.39
C THR A 228 9.43 8.67 29.92
N LYS A 229 8.36 9.18 29.28
CA LYS A 229 6.98 8.91 29.67
C LYS A 229 6.46 7.69 28.90
N PRO A 230 5.93 6.67 29.59
CA PRO A 230 5.30 5.55 28.91
C PRO A 230 4.00 5.98 28.23
N ASN A 231 3.57 5.19 27.25
CA ASN A 231 2.20 5.27 26.75
C ASN A 231 1.28 4.46 27.67
N GLU A 232 0.43 5.16 28.43
CA GLU A 232 -0.46 4.57 29.44
C GLU A 232 -1.48 3.59 28.83
N ALA A 233 -1.82 3.73 27.55
CA ALA A 233 -2.75 2.84 26.86
C ALA A 233 -2.17 1.44 26.60
N VAL A 234 -0.85 1.25 26.70
CA VAL A 234 -0.20 -0.06 26.49
C VAL A 234 -0.73 -1.10 27.45
N ALA A 235 -0.86 -0.76 28.73
CA ALA A 235 -1.34 -1.70 29.75
C ALA A 235 -2.80 -2.12 29.49
N PHE A 236 -3.65 -1.14 29.19
CA PHE A 236 -5.06 -1.37 28.86
C PHE A 236 -5.23 -2.31 27.66
N TRP A 237 -4.55 -2.03 26.55
CA TRP A 237 -4.67 -2.85 25.34
C TRP A 237 -4.00 -4.23 25.49
N LYS A 238 -2.91 -4.34 26.26
CA LYS A 238 -2.29 -5.62 26.56
C LYS A 238 -3.18 -6.53 27.41
N GLU A 239 -3.98 -5.96 28.31
CA GLU A 239 -4.98 -6.70 29.08
C GLU A 239 -6.16 -7.15 28.21
N LYS A 240 -6.63 -6.27 27.31
CA LYS A 240 -7.75 -6.55 26.40
C LYS A 240 -7.41 -7.56 25.29
N LEU A 241 -6.15 -7.62 24.87
CA LEU A 241 -5.68 -8.48 23.79
C LEU A 241 -4.87 -9.67 24.34
N THR A 242 -5.48 -10.86 24.35
CA THR A 242 -4.81 -12.09 24.82
C THR A 242 -3.70 -12.53 23.88
N ASN A 243 -2.57 -13.03 24.42
CA ASN A 243 -1.42 -13.55 23.65
C ASN A 243 -0.63 -12.48 22.87
N PHE A 244 -0.61 -11.24 23.35
CA PHE A 244 0.21 -10.15 22.79
C PHE A 244 1.42 -9.84 23.68
N ASP A 245 2.58 -9.69 23.04
CA ASP A 245 3.79 -9.18 23.67
C ASP A 245 4.08 -7.74 23.19
N THR A 246 5.03 -7.07 23.84
CA THR A 246 5.37 -5.66 23.62
C THR A 246 6.75 -5.53 23.02
N LYS A 247 6.89 -4.69 21.99
CA LYS A 247 8.20 -4.31 21.44
C LYS A 247 8.26 -2.81 21.19
N THR A 248 9.38 -2.19 21.55
CA THR A 248 9.64 -0.78 21.28
C THR A 248 10.50 -0.65 20.03
N SER A 249 10.25 0.37 19.21
CA SER A 249 11.11 0.71 18.08
C SER A 249 12.51 1.12 18.54
N GLU A 250 13.48 1.03 17.64
CA GLU A 250 14.88 1.36 17.93
C GLU A 250 15.05 2.82 18.41
N GLN A 251 14.31 3.77 17.81
CA GLN A 251 14.35 5.19 18.20
C GLN A 251 13.36 5.52 19.33
N GLY A 252 12.57 4.56 19.80
CA GLY A 252 11.67 4.74 20.93
C GLY A 252 10.35 5.47 20.64
N HIS A 253 10.10 5.93 19.41
CA HIS A 253 8.87 6.66 19.07
C HIS A 253 7.62 5.78 19.03
N TYR A 254 7.78 4.47 18.94
CA TYR A 254 6.67 3.52 18.86
C TYR A 254 6.81 2.39 19.87
N VAL A 255 5.66 1.98 20.43
CA VAL A 255 5.48 0.71 21.13
C VAL A 255 4.45 -0.09 20.35
N MET A 256 4.78 -1.33 20.01
CA MET A 256 3.92 -2.26 19.32
C MET A 256 3.52 -3.40 20.24
N LEU A 257 2.21 -3.65 20.33
CA LEU A 257 1.68 -4.93 20.79
C LEU A 257 1.66 -5.88 19.59
N TYR A 258 2.28 -7.05 19.71
CA TYR A 258 2.33 -8.01 18.61
C TYR A 258 1.93 -9.41 19.08
N GLU A 259 1.16 -10.10 18.25
CA GLU A 259 0.62 -11.42 18.58
C GLU A 259 1.68 -12.52 18.50
N GLY A 260 1.78 -13.32 19.56
CA GLY A 260 2.61 -14.54 19.62
C GLY A 260 4.12 -14.27 19.45
N LYS A 261 4.76 -15.05 18.55
CA LYS A 261 6.23 -15.00 18.32
C LYS A 261 6.63 -14.17 17.08
N SER A 262 5.82 -13.20 16.67
CA SER A 262 6.00 -12.43 15.42
C SER A 262 7.11 -11.37 15.50
N THR A 263 8.28 -11.73 16.03
CA THR A 263 9.33 -10.75 16.37
C THR A 263 9.94 -10.09 15.14
N LYS A 264 10.13 -10.84 14.04
CA LYS A 264 10.69 -10.31 12.78
C LYS A 264 9.70 -9.38 12.07
N GLU A 265 8.42 -9.77 12.03
CA GLU A 265 7.35 -8.96 11.46
C GLU A 265 7.19 -7.66 12.26
N ALA A 266 7.19 -7.74 13.59
CA ALA A 266 7.14 -6.57 14.46
C ALA A 266 8.33 -5.62 14.25
N GLU A 267 9.56 -6.15 14.16
CA GLU A 267 10.76 -5.36 13.85
C GLU A 267 10.66 -4.64 12.51
N SER A 268 10.17 -5.34 11.47
CA SER A 268 9.99 -4.78 10.14
C SER A 268 8.99 -3.61 10.16
N ARG A 269 7.83 -3.78 10.83
CA ARG A 269 6.82 -2.71 10.93
C ARG A 269 7.34 -1.52 11.72
N LEU A 270 7.98 -1.76 12.87
CA LEU A 270 8.55 -0.69 13.70
C LEU A 270 9.60 0.12 12.92
N LYS A 271 10.47 -0.54 12.15
CA LYS A 271 11.46 0.16 11.31
C LYS A 271 10.79 1.05 10.25
N ARG A 272 9.70 0.59 9.65
CA ARG A 272 8.94 1.36 8.64
C ARG A 272 8.15 2.50 9.28
N LEU A 273 7.60 2.31 10.47
CA LEU A 273 6.94 3.35 11.25
C LEU A 273 7.93 4.49 11.57
N GLU A 274 9.16 4.16 11.95
CA GLU A 274 10.23 5.14 12.21
C GLU A 274 10.67 5.89 10.93
N ALA A 275 10.71 5.19 9.79
CA ALA A 275 10.94 5.85 8.50
C ALA A 275 9.79 6.81 8.14
N ASN A 276 8.53 6.38 8.29
CA ASN A 276 7.35 7.19 8.06
C ASN A 276 7.31 8.42 8.97
N TYR A 277 7.63 8.23 10.25
CA TYR A 277 7.75 9.29 11.25
C TYR A 277 8.72 10.38 10.81
N ARG A 278 9.97 10.01 10.50
CA ARG A 278 10.98 10.97 10.02
C ARG A 278 10.52 11.66 8.73
N GLY A 279 10.00 10.89 7.78
CA GLY A 279 9.53 11.44 6.51
C GLY A 279 8.43 12.50 6.70
N PHE A 280 7.42 12.18 7.50
CA PHE A 280 6.31 13.08 7.83
C PHE A 280 6.81 14.40 8.40
N TYR A 281 7.66 14.35 9.44
CA TYR A 281 8.21 15.55 10.07
C TYR A 281 9.11 16.37 9.13
N TYR A 282 9.98 15.70 8.37
CA TYR A 282 10.86 16.37 7.41
C TYR A 282 10.06 17.09 6.33
N TRP A 283 8.94 16.54 5.88
CA TRP A 283 8.12 17.18 4.85
C TRP A 283 7.65 18.59 5.25
N PHE A 284 7.21 18.76 6.51
CA PHE A 284 6.81 20.06 7.05
C PHE A 284 8.02 20.96 7.33
N ALA A 285 9.08 20.39 7.90
CA ALA A 285 10.28 21.12 8.28
C ALA A 285 11.00 21.72 7.06
N LEU A 286 11.14 20.96 5.98
CA LEU A 286 11.71 21.42 4.69
C LEU A 286 10.90 22.55 4.04
N ARG A 287 9.72 22.86 4.57
CA ARG A 287 8.87 23.96 4.12
C ARG A 287 8.63 24.98 5.25
N GLY A 288 9.55 25.05 6.21
CA GLY A 288 9.62 26.08 7.25
C GLY A 288 8.71 25.86 8.45
N ARG A 289 8.00 24.73 8.57
CA ARG A 289 7.08 24.45 9.68
C ARG A 289 7.62 23.35 10.58
N ALA A 290 8.02 23.71 11.79
CA ALA A 290 8.35 22.75 12.83
C ALA A 290 7.07 22.30 13.55
N LEU A 291 6.63 21.06 13.30
CA LEU A 291 5.55 20.46 14.07
C LEU A 291 6.02 20.09 15.47
N HIS A 292 5.08 20.05 16.42
CA HIS A 292 5.33 19.47 17.74
C HIS A 292 5.68 17.99 17.60
N VAL A 293 6.51 17.45 18.49
CA VAL A 293 6.87 16.02 18.54
C VAL A 293 6.32 15.45 19.85
N PRO A 294 5.60 14.30 19.83
CA PRO A 294 5.06 13.67 21.02
C PRO A 294 6.09 13.49 22.13
N ASP A 295 5.63 13.64 23.38
CA ASP A 295 6.44 13.37 24.56
C ASP A 295 6.35 11.91 25.05
N ARG A 296 5.60 11.08 24.33
CA ARG A 296 5.33 9.66 24.60
C ARG A 296 5.38 8.84 23.32
N PRO A 297 5.78 7.56 23.39
CA PRO A 297 5.71 6.66 22.24
C PRO A 297 4.27 6.47 21.75
N LEU A 298 4.09 6.30 20.44
CA LEU A 298 2.81 5.95 19.82
C LEU A 298 2.55 4.45 19.92
N LEU A 299 1.33 4.06 20.27
CA LEU A 299 0.94 2.66 20.42
C LEU A 299 0.43 2.09 19.08
N THR A 300 0.90 0.91 18.71
CA THR A 300 0.43 0.18 17.52
C THR A 300 0.15 -1.28 17.87
N ILE A 301 -0.67 -1.96 17.07
CA ILE A 301 -0.97 -3.38 17.22
C ILE A 301 -0.64 -4.13 15.93
N LEU A 302 -0.01 -5.29 16.04
CA LEU A 302 0.24 -6.23 14.94
C LEU A 302 -0.44 -7.57 15.27
N VAL A 303 -1.47 -7.91 14.51
CA VAL A 303 -2.20 -9.16 14.64
C VAL A 303 -1.71 -10.13 13.57
N LYS A 304 -1.35 -11.35 13.97
CA LYS A 304 -0.81 -12.36 13.07
C LYS A 304 -1.91 -13.25 12.51
N ASN A 305 -2.79 -13.74 13.38
CA ASN A 305 -3.82 -14.68 13.04
C ASN A 305 -5.00 -13.96 12.37
N GLN A 306 -5.47 -14.49 11.24
CA GLN A 306 -6.55 -13.87 10.47
C GLN A 306 -7.86 -13.78 11.25
N GLU A 307 -8.27 -14.86 11.93
CA GLU A 307 -9.49 -14.89 12.74
C GLU A 307 -9.42 -13.89 13.90
N THR A 308 -8.24 -13.77 14.51
CA THR A 308 -8.00 -12.76 15.56
C THR A 308 -8.04 -11.35 14.98
N PHE A 309 -7.53 -11.13 13.77
CA PHE A 309 -7.61 -9.84 13.09
C PHE A 309 -9.06 -9.49 12.75
N ASP A 310 -9.83 -10.43 12.21
CA ASP A 310 -11.24 -10.25 11.86
C ASP A 310 -12.09 -9.98 13.12
N HIS A 311 -11.89 -10.72 14.21
CA HIS A 311 -12.54 -10.45 15.50
C HIS A 311 -12.15 -9.07 16.06
N THR A 312 -10.85 -8.75 16.05
CA THR A 312 -10.36 -7.44 16.51
C THR A 312 -11.00 -6.33 15.67
N HIS A 313 -11.00 -6.47 14.36
CA HIS A 313 -11.52 -5.47 13.44
C HIS A 313 -13.03 -5.27 13.57
N ASN A 314 -13.81 -6.35 13.56
CA ASN A 314 -15.27 -6.27 13.55
C ASN A 314 -15.87 -6.09 14.95
N ASP A 315 -15.42 -6.86 15.94
CA ASP A 315 -16.08 -6.93 17.25
C ASP A 315 -15.51 -5.92 18.26
N ILE A 316 -14.23 -5.55 18.12
CA ILE A 316 -13.58 -4.58 19.03
C ILE A 316 -13.61 -3.15 18.46
N PHE A 317 -13.49 -3.02 17.13
CA PHE A 317 -13.35 -1.74 16.45
C PHE A 317 -14.49 -1.44 15.46
N ASP A 318 -15.63 -2.15 15.56
CA ASP A 318 -16.84 -1.86 14.79
C ASP A 318 -16.62 -1.83 13.25
N GLY A 319 -15.68 -2.61 12.74
CA GLY A 319 -15.43 -2.77 11.31
C GLY A 319 -14.93 -1.50 10.60
N ILE A 320 -14.07 -0.70 11.25
CA ILE A 320 -13.49 0.53 10.66
C ILE A 320 -13.01 0.30 9.22
N PRO A 321 -13.40 1.12 8.23
CA PRO A 321 -12.96 0.93 6.85
C PRO A 321 -11.43 0.84 6.70
N MET A 322 -10.99 -0.17 5.95
CA MET A 322 -9.57 -0.42 5.66
C MET A 322 -9.18 0.15 4.28
N VAL A 323 -7.97 0.72 4.19
CA VAL A 323 -7.39 1.19 2.92
C VAL A 323 -6.42 0.17 2.35
N SER A 324 -5.61 -0.44 3.21
CA SER A 324 -4.72 -1.56 2.86
C SER A 324 -4.91 -2.67 3.89
N ASP A 325 -3.84 -3.17 4.51
CA ASP A 325 -3.85 -4.40 5.31
C ASP A 325 -3.87 -4.07 6.82
N GLY A 326 -4.60 -3.02 7.16
CA GLY A 326 -4.74 -2.46 8.51
C GLY A 326 -5.76 -1.33 8.55
N PHE A 327 -5.98 -0.80 9.74
CA PHE A 327 -6.89 0.32 9.99
C PHE A 327 -6.39 1.20 11.13
N PHE A 328 -6.94 2.42 11.23
CA PHE A 328 -6.65 3.36 12.31
C PHE A 328 -7.91 3.65 13.12
N ALA A 329 -7.87 3.29 14.41
CA ALA A 329 -8.86 3.65 15.41
C ALA A 329 -8.61 5.08 15.91
N ARG A 330 -9.31 6.04 15.29
CA ARG A 330 -9.13 7.49 15.52
C ARG A 330 -9.26 7.90 16.99
N ARG A 331 -10.30 7.43 17.68
CA ARG A 331 -10.57 7.81 19.08
C ARG A 331 -9.40 7.41 19.99
N ASP A 332 -8.89 6.20 19.81
CA ASP A 332 -7.78 5.65 20.60
C ASP A 332 -6.39 6.12 20.12
N ASN A 333 -6.31 6.79 18.97
CA ASN A 333 -5.05 7.09 18.28
C ASN A 333 -4.18 5.83 18.06
N LEU A 334 -4.81 4.78 17.54
CA LEU A 334 -4.24 3.44 17.49
C LEU A 334 -4.27 2.89 16.07
N ALA A 335 -3.09 2.63 15.51
CA ALA A 335 -2.96 1.92 14.23
C ALA A 335 -2.85 0.40 14.49
N VAL A 336 -3.67 -0.36 13.77
CA VAL A 336 -3.75 -1.83 13.86
C VAL A 336 -3.40 -2.43 12.50
N PHE A 337 -2.46 -3.37 12.50
CA PHE A 337 -1.89 -3.97 11.30
C PHE A 337 -2.15 -5.48 11.28
N ALA A 338 -2.47 -6.01 10.11
CA ALA A 338 -2.36 -7.44 9.86
C ALA A 338 -0.88 -7.80 9.54
N ALA A 339 -0.45 -8.98 9.99
CA ALA A 339 0.87 -9.50 9.63
C ALA A 339 0.95 -9.96 8.17
N GLN A 340 -0.17 -10.41 7.62
CA GLN A 340 -0.29 -10.84 6.23
C GLN A 340 -1.17 -9.89 5.41
N PRO A 341 -0.90 -9.71 4.12
CA PRO A 341 -1.77 -8.97 3.21
C PRO A 341 -3.19 -9.53 3.22
N GLN A 342 -4.17 -8.64 3.11
CA GLN A 342 -5.60 -8.92 3.26
C GLN A 342 -6.34 -8.99 1.93
N ASP A 343 -5.70 -8.52 0.85
CA ASP A 343 -6.29 -8.45 -0.47
C ASP A 343 -6.48 -9.81 -1.15
N GLU A 344 -7.50 -9.88 -2.01
CA GLU A 344 -7.91 -11.11 -2.68
C GLU A 344 -6.82 -11.66 -3.60
N ASN A 345 -6.08 -10.79 -4.30
CA ASN A 345 -4.98 -11.20 -5.18
C ASN A 345 -3.90 -11.94 -4.39
N TYR A 346 -3.52 -11.44 -3.21
CA TYR A 346 -2.59 -12.13 -2.33
C TYR A 346 -3.14 -13.47 -1.82
N LYS A 347 -4.42 -13.52 -1.42
CA LYS A 347 -5.05 -14.78 -0.97
C LYS A 347 -5.07 -15.83 -2.08
N ILE A 348 -5.31 -15.42 -3.33
CA ILE A 348 -5.24 -16.29 -4.51
C ILE A 348 -3.80 -16.79 -4.72
N LEU A 349 -2.81 -15.90 -4.63
CA LEU A 349 -1.40 -16.28 -4.71
C LEU A 349 -1.01 -17.27 -3.62
N GLU A 350 -1.37 -16.98 -2.37
CA GLU A 350 -1.08 -17.83 -1.23
C GLU A 350 -1.69 -19.23 -1.41
N ASN A 351 -2.93 -19.29 -1.90
CA ASN A 351 -3.59 -20.55 -2.22
C ASN A 351 -2.88 -21.31 -3.35
N ALA A 352 -2.47 -20.62 -4.42
CA ALA A 352 -1.71 -21.21 -5.52
C ALA A 352 -0.34 -21.74 -5.06
N MET A 353 0.22 -21.19 -3.98
CA MET A 353 1.53 -21.56 -3.46
C MET A 353 1.50 -22.71 -2.45
N LYS A 354 0.32 -23.21 -2.05
CA LYS A 354 0.19 -24.27 -1.01
C LYS A 354 0.98 -25.53 -1.31
N GLU A 355 0.93 -26.02 -2.55
CA GLU A 355 1.69 -27.21 -2.95
C GLU A 355 3.20 -26.95 -2.90
N LEU A 356 3.61 -25.71 -3.25
CA LEU A 356 5.00 -25.29 -3.22
C LEU A 356 5.56 -25.26 -1.80
N TRP A 357 4.76 -24.79 -0.83
CA TRP A 357 5.11 -24.76 0.59
C TRP A 357 5.31 -26.14 1.22
N GLY A 358 4.73 -27.19 0.63
CA GLY A 358 5.01 -28.59 0.98
C GLY A 358 6.38 -29.09 0.48
N VAL A 359 7.08 -28.32 -0.35
CA VAL A 359 8.39 -28.68 -0.91
C VAL A 359 9.50 -27.78 -0.37
N TRP A 360 9.28 -26.47 -0.40
CA TRP A 360 10.26 -25.45 -0.06
C TRP A 360 9.67 -24.45 0.92
N THR A 361 10.50 -23.94 1.81
CA THR A 361 10.19 -22.74 2.60
C THR A 361 10.43 -21.49 1.75
N GLN A 362 9.79 -20.37 2.13
CA GLN A 362 10.01 -19.08 1.47
C GLN A 362 11.49 -18.66 1.49
N ASP A 363 12.18 -18.83 2.63
CA ASP A 363 13.60 -18.50 2.77
C ASP A 363 14.45 -19.35 1.83
N GLU A 364 14.18 -20.66 1.72
CA GLU A 364 14.89 -21.54 0.78
C GLU A 364 14.72 -21.08 -0.68
N LEU A 365 13.54 -20.60 -1.08
CA LEU A 365 13.31 -20.11 -2.44
C LEU A 365 14.14 -18.86 -2.77
N LEU A 366 14.48 -18.07 -1.77
CA LEU A 366 15.25 -16.84 -1.89
C LEU A 366 16.76 -17.05 -1.68
N GLU A 367 17.20 -18.20 -1.17
CA GLU A 367 18.63 -18.52 -0.93
C GLU A 367 19.43 -18.81 -2.23
N GLY A 368 18.78 -18.97 -3.39
CA GLY A 368 19.44 -19.43 -4.62
C GLY A 368 19.51 -20.97 -4.75
N GLN A 369 20.38 -21.50 -5.61
CA GLN A 369 20.36 -22.93 -6.00
C GLN A 369 20.79 -23.93 -4.91
N GLY A 370 21.30 -23.49 -3.75
CA GLY A 370 21.97 -24.34 -2.75
C GLY A 370 21.17 -25.54 -2.23
N LYS A 371 20.31 -25.36 -1.22
CA LYS A 371 19.44 -26.44 -0.69
C LYS A 371 18.34 -26.84 -1.68
N LEU A 372 17.90 -25.88 -2.49
CA LEU A 372 16.93 -26.01 -3.57
C LEU A 372 17.26 -27.14 -4.55
N ALA A 373 18.48 -27.16 -5.11
CA ALA A 373 18.86 -28.15 -6.11
C ALA A 373 18.84 -29.59 -5.56
N ARG A 374 19.12 -29.77 -4.27
CA ARG A 374 19.07 -31.10 -3.62
C ARG A 374 17.65 -31.62 -3.48
N GLN A 375 16.69 -30.79 -3.09
CA GLN A 375 15.28 -31.18 -3.02
C GLN A 375 14.70 -31.38 -4.42
N ALA A 376 15.03 -30.51 -5.36
CA ALA A 376 14.59 -30.62 -6.73
C ALA A 376 15.08 -31.90 -7.40
N LEU A 377 16.35 -32.30 -7.16
CA LEU A 377 16.88 -33.57 -7.64
C LEU A 377 16.11 -34.76 -7.08
N ARG A 378 15.80 -34.77 -5.78
CA ARG A 378 15.01 -35.84 -5.12
C ARG A 378 13.60 -35.96 -5.71
N LYS A 379 12.99 -34.85 -6.07
CA LYS A 379 11.64 -34.78 -6.65
C LYS A 379 11.63 -34.75 -8.18
N GLN A 380 12.78 -34.93 -8.84
CA GLN A 380 12.94 -34.90 -10.31
C GLN A 380 12.44 -33.60 -10.97
N ILE A 381 12.51 -32.47 -10.26
CA ILE A 381 12.05 -31.18 -10.74
C ILE A 381 13.11 -30.55 -11.65
N LYS A 382 12.72 -30.27 -12.89
CA LYS A 382 13.58 -29.61 -13.89
C LYS A 382 13.94 -28.19 -13.47
N PHE A 383 15.03 -27.67 -14.03
CA PHE A 383 15.53 -26.33 -13.70
C PHE A 383 14.47 -25.23 -13.86
N ASP A 384 13.69 -25.21 -14.95
CA ASP A 384 12.65 -24.18 -15.14
C ASP A 384 11.57 -24.24 -14.07
N GLY A 385 11.23 -25.43 -13.54
CA GLY A 385 10.31 -25.55 -12.42
C GLY A 385 10.91 -24.99 -11.12
N GLN A 386 12.22 -25.15 -10.91
CA GLN A 386 12.92 -24.54 -9.78
C GLN A 386 12.96 -23.01 -9.92
N ALA A 387 13.33 -22.50 -11.10
CA ALA A 387 13.38 -21.06 -11.37
C ALA A 387 11.99 -20.41 -11.28
N TRP A 388 10.95 -21.12 -11.74
CA TRP A 388 9.55 -20.71 -11.55
C TRP A 388 9.22 -20.60 -10.07
N ALA A 389 9.51 -21.63 -9.26
CA ALA A 389 9.30 -21.61 -7.82
C ALA A 389 10.02 -20.43 -7.15
N GLN A 390 11.30 -20.19 -7.48
CA GLN A 390 12.05 -19.05 -6.96
C GLN A 390 11.45 -17.70 -7.36
N THR A 391 10.94 -17.59 -8.59
CA THR A 391 10.34 -16.35 -9.09
C THR A 391 9.00 -16.07 -8.43
N VAL A 392 8.14 -17.08 -8.24
CA VAL A 392 6.89 -16.88 -7.51
C VAL A 392 7.14 -16.66 -6.01
N GLY A 393 8.14 -17.31 -5.43
CA GLY A 393 8.60 -17.01 -4.06
C GLY A 393 9.08 -15.57 -3.89
N LEU A 394 9.78 -15.03 -4.90
CA LEU A 394 10.15 -13.62 -4.96
C LEU A 394 8.92 -12.70 -5.05
N ILE A 395 7.96 -13.02 -5.93
CA ILE A 395 6.69 -12.27 -6.06
C ILE A 395 5.97 -12.25 -4.70
N TYR A 396 5.80 -13.42 -4.08
CA TYR A 396 5.14 -13.54 -2.78
C TYR A 396 5.81 -12.69 -1.70
N ARG A 397 7.15 -12.74 -1.58
CA ARG A 397 7.89 -11.89 -0.63
C ARG A 397 7.75 -10.41 -0.94
N ALA A 398 7.83 -10.04 -2.21
CA ALA A 398 7.78 -8.65 -2.62
C ALA A 398 6.39 -8.04 -2.40
N THR A 399 5.30 -8.78 -2.64
CA THR A 399 3.93 -8.36 -2.32
C THR A 399 3.72 -8.17 -0.82
N GLN A 400 4.29 -9.03 0.04
CA GLN A 400 4.27 -8.82 1.50
C GLN A 400 4.98 -7.52 1.90
N ASP A 401 6.15 -7.25 1.32
CA ASP A 401 6.95 -6.05 1.63
C ASP A 401 6.26 -4.76 1.18
N GLU A 402 5.61 -4.80 0.02
CA GLU A 402 4.84 -3.70 -0.55
C GLU A 402 3.56 -3.42 0.23
N SER A 403 2.81 -4.47 0.58
CA SER A 403 1.63 -4.40 1.45
C SER A 403 1.95 -3.78 2.80
N GLU A 404 3.05 -4.20 3.41
CA GLU A 404 3.52 -3.63 4.66
C GLU A 404 3.87 -2.15 4.51
N LEU A 405 4.59 -1.78 3.45
CA LEU A 405 4.96 -0.39 3.20
C LEU A 405 3.73 0.51 3.02
N ALA A 406 2.77 0.09 2.20
CA ALA A 406 1.54 0.83 1.95
C ALA A 406 0.74 1.02 3.25
N THR A 407 0.53 -0.07 3.99
CA THR A 407 -0.27 -0.02 5.23
C THR A 407 0.40 0.83 6.31
N VAL A 408 1.70 0.66 6.54
CA VAL A 408 2.44 1.41 7.56
C VAL A 408 2.51 2.89 7.22
N SER A 409 2.75 3.24 5.96
CA SER A 409 2.79 4.65 5.56
C SER A 409 1.41 5.31 5.61
N HIS A 410 0.34 4.60 5.25
CA HIS A 410 -1.03 5.12 5.31
C HIS A 410 -1.52 5.29 6.76
N GLU A 411 -1.61 4.20 7.54
CA GLU A 411 -2.18 4.25 8.89
C GLU A 411 -1.22 4.91 9.89
N GLY A 412 0.09 4.76 9.70
CA GLY A 412 1.09 5.49 10.49
C GLY A 412 0.99 7.00 10.29
N THR A 413 0.65 7.47 9.08
CA THR A 413 0.38 8.88 8.83
C THR A 413 -0.89 9.35 9.53
N ARG A 414 -1.99 8.59 9.47
CA ARG A 414 -3.23 8.93 10.19
C ARG A 414 -3.01 9.05 11.69
N GLN A 415 -2.21 8.14 12.24
CA GLN A 415 -1.79 8.19 13.64
C GLN A 415 -0.97 9.45 13.97
N LEU A 416 -0.04 9.84 13.10
CA LEU A 416 0.74 11.07 13.29
C LEU A 416 -0.13 12.32 13.22
N ILE A 417 -1.04 12.40 12.25
CA ILE A 417 -1.99 13.50 12.09
C ILE A 417 -2.82 13.68 13.37
N ALA A 418 -3.34 12.58 13.93
CA ALA A 418 -4.10 12.59 15.16
C ALA A 418 -3.24 12.93 16.39
N ALA A 419 -2.03 12.36 16.49
CA ALA A 419 -1.10 12.66 17.57
C ALA A 419 -0.68 14.14 17.59
N MET A 420 -0.60 14.78 16.42
CA MET A 420 -0.24 16.20 16.26
C MET A 420 -1.44 17.13 16.43
N ASN A 421 -2.64 16.57 16.64
CA ASN A 421 -3.89 17.29 16.65
C ASN A 421 -4.10 18.14 15.38
N LEU A 422 -3.55 17.69 14.24
CA LEU A 422 -3.81 18.29 12.94
C LEU A 422 -5.26 18.01 12.53
N LEU A 423 -5.75 16.80 12.81
CA LEU A 423 -7.17 16.51 12.81
C LEU A 423 -7.61 16.12 14.22
N PRO A 424 -8.71 16.70 14.74
CA PRO A 424 -9.24 16.31 16.03
C PRO A 424 -9.70 14.84 16.03
N ARG A 425 -9.62 14.19 17.20
CA ARG A 425 -10.01 12.77 17.37
C ARG A 425 -11.50 12.56 17.67
N ASN A 426 -12.20 13.63 18.04
CA ASN A 426 -13.58 13.63 18.53
C ASN A 426 -14.57 14.34 17.59
N VAL A 427 -14.12 14.77 16.42
CA VAL A 427 -14.97 15.28 15.35
C VAL A 427 -15.03 14.21 14.26
N GLU A 428 -16.21 14.05 13.66
CA GLU A 428 -16.36 13.20 12.48
C GLU A 428 -15.72 13.89 11.28
N ILE A 429 -14.51 13.46 10.94
CA ILE A 429 -13.75 14.07 9.85
C ILE A 429 -14.23 13.51 8.50
N PRO A 430 -14.46 14.37 7.49
CA PRO A 430 -14.77 13.94 6.13
C PRO A 430 -13.72 12.98 5.59
N GLN A 431 -14.16 11.88 4.97
CA GLN A 431 -13.26 10.85 4.47
C GLN A 431 -12.30 11.39 3.43
N TRP A 432 -12.70 12.34 2.58
CA TRP A 432 -11.84 12.89 1.53
C TRP A 432 -10.54 13.48 2.06
N ILE A 433 -10.56 14.16 3.21
CA ILE A 433 -9.36 14.79 3.77
C ILE A 433 -8.60 13.83 4.67
N ASP A 434 -9.28 12.96 5.41
CA ASP A 434 -8.62 11.94 6.22
C ASP A 434 -7.84 10.96 5.33
N PHE A 435 -8.52 10.39 4.33
CA PHE A 435 -7.91 9.56 3.31
C PHE A 435 -6.91 10.35 2.47
N GLY A 436 -7.25 11.57 2.07
CA GLY A 436 -6.42 12.40 1.20
C GLY A 436 -5.06 12.73 1.81
N LEU A 437 -5.02 13.10 3.10
CA LEU A 437 -3.75 13.36 3.81
C LEU A 437 -2.95 12.08 4.02
N ALA A 438 -3.60 10.99 4.38
CA ALA A 438 -2.94 9.70 4.55
C ALA A 438 -2.30 9.21 3.24
N SER A 439 -3.08 9.20 2.16
CA SER A 439 -2.63 8.80 0.81
C SER A 439 -1.60 9.76 0.18
N PHE A 440 -1.49 11.00 0.67
CA PHE A 440 -0.44 11.93 0.26
C PHE A 440 0.95 11.51 0.78
N PHE A 441 1.03 10.99 2.01
CA PHE A 441 2.28 10.49 2.60
C PHE A 441 2.51 9.00 2.37
N GLU A 442 1.49 8.28 1.91
CA GLU A 442 1.55 6.86 1.59
C GLU A 442 2.50 6.56 0.42
N THR A 443 3.22 5.44 0.52
CA THR A 443 3.74 4.74 -0.66
C THR A 443 2.78 3.62 -1.03
N PRO A 444 1.87 3.81 -2.01
CA PRO A 444 0.85 2.82 -2.31
C PRO A 444 1.42 1.56 -2.97
N LYS A 445 0.67 0.46 -2.89
CA LYS A 445 0.93 -0.74 -3.71
C LYS A 445 1.03 -0.37 -5.20
N GLY A 446 1.94 -0.99 -5.93
CA GLY A 446 2.30 -0.72 -7.32
C GLY A 446 3.37 0.37 -7.53
N SER A 447 3.91 0.96 -6.46
CA SER A 447 4.90 2.03 -6.58
C SER A 447 6.28 1.50 -6.99
N PHE A 448 6.92 2.16 -7.96
CA PHE A 448 8.28 1.80 -8.41
C PHE A 448 9.37 2.06 -7.37
N TRP A 449 9.15 3.02 -6.49
CA TRP A 449 10.01 3.35 -5.36
C TRP A 449 9.16 3.92 -4.22
N ALA A 450 9.72 3.93 -3.02
CA ALA A 450 9.12 4.59 -1.88
C ALA A 450 9.25 6.12 -1.98
N GLY A 451 8.33 6.84 -1.35
CA GLY A 451 8.35 8.29 -1.31
C GLY A 451 7.46 8.85 -0.22
N THR A 452 7.76 10.08 0.21
CA THR A 452 6.96 10.81 1.19
C THR A 452 6.51 12.14 0.59
N GLY A 453 5.20 12.32 0.41
CA GLY A 453 4.64 13.49 -0.27
C GLY A 453 4.85 13.50 -1.78
N SER A 454 5.20 12.35 -2.37
CA SER A 454 5.41 12.18 -3.81
C SER A 454 4.08 11.98 -4.55
N THR A 455 4.16 11.89 -5.87
CA THR A 455 2.97 11.55 -6.66
C THR A 455 2.55 10.10 -6.42
N SER A 456 1.28 9.87 -6.07
CA SER A 456 0.72 8.52 -5.97
C SER A 456 0.62 7.91 -7.36
N MET A 457 1.41 6.87 -7.61
CA MET A 457 1.36 6.13 -8.88
C MET A 457 0.01 5.45 -9.11
N ARG A 458 -0.74 5.17 -8.05
CA ARG A 458 -2.09 4.58 -8.14
C ARG A 458 -3.12 5.62 -8.60
N TYR A 459 -3.24 6.72 -7.87
CA TYR A 459 -4.29 7.70 -8.10
C TYR A 459 -3.99 8.65 -9.26
N MET A 460 -2.71 8.99 -9.49
CA MET A 460 -2.30 9.78 -10.66
C MET A 460 -2.59 9.04 -11.97
N VAL A 461 -2.28 7.74 -12.02
CA VAL A 461 -2.55 6.91 -13.21
C VAL A 461 -4.05 6.80 -13.46
N ASN A 462 -4.87 6.56 -12.42
CA ASN A 462 -6.32 6.56 -12.55
C ASN A 462 -6.84 7.88 -13.13
N PHE A 463 -6.47 9.01 -12.53
CA PHE A 463 -6.91 10.34 -12.99
C PHE A 463 -6.51 10.58 -14.44
N LYS A 464 -5.24 10.37 -14.80
CA LYS A 464 -4.76 10.61 -16.18
C LYS A 464 -5.40 9.66 -17.19
N ASN A 465 -5.60 8.39 -16.84
CA ASN A 465 -6.26 7.43 -17.73
C ASN A 465 -7.73 7.81 -17.94
N TRP A 466 -8.46 8.18 -16.88
CA TRP A 466 -9.84 8.62 -17.01
C TRP A 466 -9.93 9.92 -17.80
N ASP A 467 -9.02 10.88 -17.56
CA ASP A 467 -8.99 12.15 -18.30
C ASP A 467 -8.80 11.90 -19.81
N LYS A 468 -7.77 11.11 -20.17
CA LYS A 468 -7.44 10.75 -21.56
C LYS A 468 -8.54 9.94 -22.26
N SER A 469 -9.07 8.90 -21.61
CA SER A 469 -10.09 8.01 -22.18
C SER A 469 -11.49 8.63 -22.27
N LYS A 470 -11.65 9.87 -21.79
CA LYS A 470 -12.97 10.53 -21.68
C LYS A 470 -13.98 9.69 -20.87
N SER A 471 -13.51 8.84 -19.96
CA SER A 471 -14.35 8.01 -19.10
C SER A 471 -15.31 8.85 -18.26
N LYS A 472 -16.49 8.29 -17.99
CA LYS A 472 -17.49 8.84 -17.06
C LYS A 472 -17.04 8.78 -15.59
N LYS A 473 -15.95 8.06 -15.29
CA LYS A 473 -15.36 7.95 -13.94
C LYS A 473 -14.73 9.27 -13.45
N LEU A 474 -14.39 10.20 -14.35
CA LEU A 474 -13.85 11.52 -14.00
C LEU A 474 -14.86 12.62 -14.33
N ASP A 475 -15.27 13.37 -13.31
CA ASP A 475 -16.12 14.54 -13.45
C ASP A 475 -15.45 15.61 -14.29
N ARG A 476 -16.13 16.03 -15.36
CA ARG A 476 -15.58 16.96 -16.34
C ARG A 476 -15.76 18.42 -15.98
N ASN A 477 -16.72 18.71 -15.11
CA ASN A 477 -16.89 20.03 -14.53
C ASN A 477 -16.05 20.13 -13.25
N PRO A 478 -14.93 20.86 -13.24
CA PRO A 478 -14.06 20.94 -12.07
C PRO A 478 -14.76 21.52 -10.86
N VAL A 479 -15.74 22.43 -11.04
CA VAL A 479 -16.47 23.06 -9.94
C VAL A 479 -17.35 22.04 -9.22
N GLU A 480 -18.11 21.23 -9.97
CA GLU A 480 -18.92 20.17 -9.39
C GLU A 480 -18.07 19.07 -8.78
N ALA A 481 -16.91 18.78 -9.41
CA ALA A 481 -15.95 17.84 -8.84
C ALA A 481 -15.37 18.32 -7.51
N LEU A 482 -15.03 19.60 -7.41
CA LEU A 482 -14.53 20.21 -6.18
C LEU A 482 -15.59 20.14 -5.08
N LYS A 483 -16.83 20.57 -5.37
CA LYS A 483 -17.94 20.47 -4.42
C LYS A 483 -18.14 19.04 -3.94
N ALA A 484 -18.27 18.09 -4.86
CA ALA A 484 -18.48 16.67 -4.54
C ALA A 484 -17.35 16.06 -3.70
N THR A 485 -16.11 16.52 -3.91
CA THR A 485 -14.96 16.05 -3.12
C THR A 485 -15.01 16.63 -1.71
N VAL A 486 -15.14 17.96 -1.58
CA VAL A 486 -15.02 18.63 -0.28
C VAL A 486 -16.25 18.45 0.62
N SER A 487 -17.39 18.10 0.03
CA SER A 487 -18.62 17.72 0.73
C SER A 487 -18.70 16.22 1.05
N ASP A 488 -17.64 15.45 0.75
CA ASP A 488 -17.56 14.00 0.95
C ASP A 488 -18.57 13.17 0.13
N ARG A 489 -19.27 13.80 -0.82
CA ARG A 489 -20.33 13.17 -1.63
C ARG A 489 -19.86 11.90 -2.33
N TYR A 490 -18.66 11.87 -2.90
CA TYR A 490 -18.15 10.66 -3.55
C TYR A 490 -18.04 9.46 -2.60
N PHE A 491 -17.72 9.68 -1.31
CA PHE A 491 -17.68 8.61 -0.32
C PHE A 491 -19.08 8.21 0.14
N HIS A 492 -19.98 9.17 0.33
CA HIS A 492 -21.38 8.90 0.70
C HIS A 492 -22.16 8.14 -0.37
N GLU A 493 -21.81 8.30 -1.65
CA GLU A 493 -22.45 7.62 -2.77
C GLU A 493 -21.93 6.19 -3.02
N VAL A 494 -20.86 5.76 -2.33
CA VAL A 494 -20.37 4.37 -2.43
C VAL A 494 -21.41 3.43 -1.84
N LYS A 495 -21.96 2.55 -2.69
CA LYS A 495 -22.94 1.54 -2.29
C LYS A 495 -22.32 0.16 -2.21
N GLU A 496 -22.84 -0.66 -1.32
CA GLU A 496 -22.54 -2.09 -1.30
C GLU A 496 -22.96 -2.77 -2.61
N GLY A 497 -22.16 -3.74 -3.07
CA GLY A 497 -22.41 -4.49 -4.31
C GLY A 497 -21.25 -4.45 -5.30
N LYS A 498 -21.53 -4.83 -6.55
CA LYS A 498 -20.50 -5.07 -7.59
C LYS A 498 -19.67 -3.82 -7.95
N THR A 499 -20.26 -2.62 -7.85
CA THR A 499 -19.56 -1.37 -8.23
C THR A 499 -18.79 -0.73 -7.07
N ARG A 500 -18.93 -1.25 -5.84
CA ARG A 500 -18.37 -0.67 -4.61
C ARG A 500 -16.90 -0.31 -4.76
N GLU A 501 -16.06 -1.23 -5.23
CA GLU A 501 -14.63 -0.99 -5.40
C GLU A 501 -14.32 0.07 -6.46
N ALA A 502 -15.10 0.11 -7.55
CA ALA A 502 -14.94 1.11 -8.59
C ALA A 502 -15.33 2.52 -8.08
N ASP A 503 -16.44 2.62 -7.36
CA ASP A 503 -16.94 3.88 -6.78
C ASP A 503 -16.00 4.39 -5.67
N LEU A 504 -15.52 3.48 -4.80
CA LEU A 504 -14.54 3.79 -3.77
C LEU A 504 -13.20 4.23 -4.37
N ASN A 505 -12.76 3.59 -5.46
CA ASN A 505 -11.54 3.98 -6.16
C ASN A 505 -11.69 5.37 -6.83
N ARG A 506 -12.89 5.73 -7.31
CA ARG A 506 -13.19 7.10 -7.77
C ARG A 506 -13.09 8.10 -6.63
N ALA A 507 -13.77 7.85 -5.51
CA ALA A 507 -13.74 8.72 -4.33
C ALA A 507 -12.31 8.96 -3.83
N ARG A 508 -11.53 7.88 -3.66
CA ARG A 508 -10.12 7.92 -3.26
C ARG A 508 -9.23 8.66 -4.26
N THR A 509 -9.44 8.45 -5.56
CA THR A 509 -8.67 9.15 -6.61
C THR A 509 -8.91 10.66 -6.57
N MET A 510 -10.17 11.10 -6.42
CA MET A 510 -10.51 12.52 -6.35
C MET A 510 -10.00 13.16 -5.05
N ALA A 511 -10.15 12.48 -3.92
CA ALA A 511 -9.65 12.91 -2.62
C ALA A 511 -8.12 13.09 -2.58
N TRP A 512 -7.37 12.09 -3.09
CA TRP A 512 -5.93 12.19 -3.22
C TRP A 512 -5.53 13.33 -4.16
N ALA A 513 -6.16 13.42 -5.34
CA ALA A 513 -5.79 14.43 -6.34
C ALA A 513 -6.01 15.86 -5.80
N LEU A 514 -7.11 16.10 -5.08
CA LEU A 514 -7.36 17.40 -4.45
C LEU A 514 -6.32 17.66 -3.36
N THR A 515 -6.09 16.70 -2.47
CA THR A 515 -5.15 16.87 -1.37
C THR A 515 -3.72 17.11 -1.86
N TYR A 516 -3.28 16.38 -2.89
CA TYR A 516 -1.97 16.57 -3.51
C TYR A 516 -1.81 17.99 -4.07
N PHE A 517 -2.81 18.50 -4.81
CA PHE A 517 -2.81 19.88 -5.27
C PHE A 517 -2.77 20.89 -4.12
N LEU A 518 -3.60 20.70 -3.10
CA LEU A 518 -3.67 21.62 -1.97
C LEU A 518 -2.36 21.61 -1.17
N ALA A 519 -1.76 20.44 -0.91
CA ALA A 519 -0.50 20.32 -0.20
C ALA A 519 0.66 20.99 -0.95
N GLN A 520 0.70 20.87 -2.28
CA GLN A 520 1.77 21.42 -3.11
C GLN A 520 1.59 22.92 -3.43
N GLN A 521 0.34 23.38 -3.64
CA GLN A 521 0.07 24.72 -4.18
C GLN A 521 -0.71 25.64 -3.24
N LYS A 522 -1.43 25.09 -2.25
CA LYS A 522 -2.37 25.84 -1.39
C LYS A 522 -2.27 25.43 0.09
N ARG A 523 -1.06 25.11 0.53
CA ARG A 523 -0.79 24.51 1.85
C ARG A 523 -1.36 25.31 3.02
N ASP A 524 -1.27 26.63 2.99
CA ASP A 524 -1.78 27.46 4.08
C ASP A 524 -3.31 27.38 4.17
N GLY A 525 -3.99 27.27 3.03
CA GLY A 525 -5.44 27.03 3.00
C GLY A 525 -5.80 25.63 3.48
N LEU A 526 -5.00 24.62 3.13
CA LEU A 526 -5.16 23.26 3.64
C LEU A 526 -5.07 23.23 5.17
N LEU A 527 -4.04 23.87 5.74
CA LEU A 527 -3.84 23.94 7.19
C LEU A 527 -4.98 24.69 7.89
N ARG A 528 -5.44 25.82 7.34
CA ARG A 528 -6.63 26.51 7.85
C ARG A 528 -7.88 25.66 7.77
N TYR A 529 -8.03 24.81 6.76
CA TYR A 529 -9.16 23.89 6.66
C TYR A 529 -9.13 22.83 7.76
N LEU A 530 -7.97 22.29 8.09
CA LEU A 530 -7.82 21.38 9.23
C LEU A 530 -8.19 22.07 10.55
N GLU A 531 -7.79 23.34 10.72
CA GLU A 531 -8.17 24.17 11.86
C GLU A 531 -9.69 24.43 11.89
N GLU A 532 -10.33 24.76 10.77
CA GLU A 532 -11.79 24.92 10.66
C GLU A 532 -12.54 23.65 11.09
N LEU A 533 -12.09 22.47 10.63
CA LEU A 533 -12.68 21.19 11.03
C LEU A 533 -12.56 20.95 12.55
N SER A 534 -11.49 21.45 13.19
CA SER A 534 -11.32 21.34 14.64
C SER A 534 -12.33 22.15 15.46
N THR A 535 -13.02 23.11 14.83
CA THR A 535 -14.06 23.93 15.47
C THR A 535 -15.46 23.33 15.38
N LEU A 536 -15.64 22.28 14.58
CA LEU A 536 -16.95 21.67 14.39
C LEU A 536 -17.42 20.89 15.63
N PRO A 537 -18.74 20.75 15.84
CA PRO A 537 -19.31 19.95 16.91
C PRO A 537 -18.76 18.52 16.97
N ARG A 538 -18.59 18.00 18.19
CA ARG A 538 -18.11 16.63 18.39
C ARG A 538 -19.21 15.62 18.08
N ASP A 539 -18.81 14.43 17.64
CA ASP A 539 -19.67 13.26 17.49
C ASP A 539 -20.96 13.52 16.68
N MET A 540 -20.88 14.36 15.64
CA MET A 540 -22.00 14.73 14.77
C MET A 540 -21.61 14.55 13.30
N LYS A 541 -22.53 13.96 12.53
CA LYS A 541 -22.45 13.92 11.06
C LYS A 541 -22.75 15.30 10.49
N PHE A 542 -21.93 15.73 9.54
CA PHE A 542 -22.12 17.00 8.84
C PHE A 542 -22.74 16.78 7.47
N ASP A 543 -23.66 17.66 7.09
CA ASP A 543 -24.20 17.70 5.74
C ASP A 543 -23.22 18.36 4.76
N GLU A 544 -23.55 18.27 3.47
CA GLU A 544 -22.71 18.82 2.40
C GLU A 544 -22.53 20.34 2.50
N GLU A 545 -23.53 21.08 3.00
CA GLU A 545 -23.48 22.54 3.11
C GLU A 545 -22.51 23.00 4.20
N VAL A 546 -22.54 22.35 5.36
CA VAL A 546 -21.61 22.62 6.45
C VAL A 546 -20.16 22.35 6.03
N LEU A 547 -19.92 21.21 5.37
CA LEU A 547 -18.58 20.82 4.90
C LEU A 547 -18.05 21.77 3.82
N LEU A 548 -18.88 22.11 2.84
CA LEU A 548 -18.54 23.06 1.78
C LEU A 548 -18.30 24.46 2.36
N GLY A 549 -19.10 24.89 3.34
CA GLY A 549 -18.94 26.16 4.04
C GLY A 549 -17.62 26.25 4.81
N ALA A 550 -17.25 25.19 5.54
CA ALA A 550 -15.96 25.11 6.24
C ALA A 550 -14.77 25.20 5.28
N PHE A 551 -14.84 24.49 4.15
CA PHE A 551 -13.84 24.60 3.09
C PHE A 551 -13.78 26.01 2.50
N ALA A 552 -14.93 26.61 2.21
CA ALA A 552 -15.01 27.93 1.63
C ALA A 552 -14.39 29.01 2.52
N ARG A 553 -14.62 28.97 3.84
CA ARG A 553 -13.98 29.89 4.80
C ARG A 553 -12.46 29.73 4.81
N ALA A 554 -11.96 28.50 4.90
CA ALA A 554 -10.52 28.22 4.93
C ALA A 554 -9.76 28.74 3.69
N PHE A 555 -10.41 28.70 2.53
CA PHE A 555 -9.83 29.09 1.25
C PHE A 555 -10.25 30.50 0.77
N GLY A 556 -11.01 31.26 1.57
CA GLY A 556 -11.45 32.61 1.20
C GLY A 556 -12.42 32.64 0.01
N LEU A 557 -13.24 31.59 -0.12
CA LEU A 557 -14.20 31.38 -1.22
C LEU A 557 -15.61 31.85 -0.85
N VAL A 558 -15.76 32.64 0.21
CA VAL A 558 -17.02 33.30 0.57
C VAL A 558 -17.07 34.71 -0.03
N ASP A 559 -18.29 35.19 -0.29
CA ASP A 559 -18.50 36.57 -0.73
C ASP A 559 -18.11 37.55 0.39
N VAL A 560 -17.40 38.62 0.02
CA VAL A 560 -16.88 39.60 0.98
C VAL A 560 -17.99 40.40 1.66
N ASN A 561 -19.07 40.67 0.92
CA ASN A 561 -20.25 41.40 1.40
C ASN A 561 -21.28 40.46 2.03
N LYS A 562 -21.23 39.17 1.71
CA LYS A 562 -22.11 38.14 2.24
C LYS A 562 -21.32 36.89 2.66
N PRO A 563 -20.70 36.89 3.85
CA PRO A 563 -19.79 35.82 4.30
C PRO A 563 -20.43 34.42 4.43
N THR A 564 -21.75 34.31 4.30
CA THR A 564 -22.51 33.05 4.28
C THR A 564 -22.77 32.53 2.87
N GLU A 565 -22.50 33.30 1.82
CA GLU A 565 -22.69 32.92 0.41
C GLU A 565 -21.34 32.57 -0.25
N LEU A 566 -21.36 31.63 -1.19
CA LEU A 566 -20.18 31.22 -1.95
C LEU A 566 -19.84 32.23 -3.06
N ASP A 567 -18.57 32.62 -3.13
CA ASP A 567 -18.01 33.31 -4.28
C ASP A 567 -17.75 32.31 -5.41
N THR A 568 -18.73 32.18 -6.30
CA THR A 568 -18.70 31.21 -7.41
C THR A 568 -17.53 31.42 -8.36
N ALA A 569 -17.04 32.65 -8.53
CA ALA A 569 -15.89 32.96 -9.38
C ALA A 569 -14.59 32.45 -8.74
N LYS A 570 -14.37 32.70 -7.45
CA LYS A 570 -13.18 32.18 -6.74
C LYS A 570 -13.21 30.65 -6.65
N LEU A 571 -14.37 30.06 -6.37
CA LEU A 571 -14.53 28.60 -6.39
C LEU A 571 -14.16 28.02 -7.77
N GLY A 572 -14.65 28.65 -8.84
CA GLY A 572 -14.30 28.32 -10.22
C GLY A 572 -12.80 28.40 -10.50
N ALA A 573 -12.14 29.46 -10.05
CA ALA A 573 -10.69 29.62 -10.23
C ALA A 573 -9.88 28.54 -9.51
N LEU A 574 -10.25 28.20 -8.26
CA LEU A 574 -9.58 27.15 -7.50
C LEU A 574 -9.77 25.78 -8.16
N ALA A 575 -11.00 25.45 -8.53
CA ALA A 575 -11.34 24.17 -9.17
C ALA A 575 -10.60 23.96 -10.50
N ASN A 576 -10.56 24.99 -11.35
CA ASN A 576 -9.83 24.92 -12.61
C ASN A 576 -8.31 24.81 -12.40
N SER A 577 -7.77 25.51 -11.40
CA SER A 577 -6.35 25.40 -11.04
C SER A 577 -5.98 23.99 -10.57
N TRP A 578 -6.85 23.36 -9.79
CA TRP A 578 -6.67 21.97 -9.36
C TRP A 578 -6.56 21.01 -10.56
N TYR A 579 -7.54 21.04 -11.46
CA TYR A 579 -7.53 20.16 -12.63
C TYR A 579 -6.36 20.45 -13.56
N ALA A 580 -6.03 21.72 -13.79
CA ALA A 580 -4.88 22.11 -14.60
C ALA A 580 -3.58 21.57 -13.99
N PHE A 581 -3.39 21.71 -12.67
CA PHE A 581 -2.22 21.21 -11.97
C PHE A 581 -2.06 19.69 -12.10
N ILE A 582 -3.12 18.91 -11.88
CA ILE A 582 -3.03 17.44 -11.98
C ILE A 582 -2.75 17.00 -13.44
N ARG A 583 -3.33 17.67 -14.42
CA ARG A 583 -3.08 17.39 -15.84
C ARG A 583 -1.62 17.61 -16.22
N THR A 584 -1.03 18.71 -15.77
CA THR A 584 0.35 19.09 -16.11
C THR A 584 1.40 18.43 -15.22
N THR A 585 1.04 17.93 -14.04
CA THR A 585 1.96 17.18 -13.18
C THR A 585 2.43 15.92 -13.91
N PRO A 586 3.74 15.69 -14.09
CA PRO A 586 4.25 14.52 -14.79
C PRO A 586 3.97 13.24 -13.98
N LEU A 587 3.84 12.12 -14.68
CA LEU A 587 3.85 10.82 -14.02
C LEU A 587 5.30 10.39 -13.85
N GLU A 588 5.80 10.29 -12.63
CA GLU A 588 7.23 10.02 -12.40
C GLU A 588 7.71 8.69 -13.02
N SER A 589 6.82 7.71 -13.10
CA SER A 589 7.08 6.41 -13.70
C SER A 589 6.92 6.34 -15.22
N GLU A 590 6.67 7.47 -15.90
CA GLU A 590 6.37 7.50 -17.33
C GLU A 590 7.47 6.82 -18.16
N GLN A 591 8.75 7.09 -17.87
CA GLN A 591 9.89 6.44 -18.54
C GLN A 591 9.93 4.92 -18.30
N VAL A 592 9.56 4.47 -17.10
CA VAL A 592 9.53 3.04 -16.77
C VAL A 592 8.42 2.34 -17.53
N ILE A 593 7.24 2.97 -17.57
CA ILE A 593 6.08 2.49 -18.32
C ILE A 593 6.40 2.45 -19.82
N GLU A 594 7.03 3.49 -20.35
CA GLU A 594 7.45 3.54 -21.75
C GLU A 594 8.43 2.42 -22.10
N GLU A 595 9.48 2.23 -21.30
CA GLU A 595 10.47 1.17 -21.55
C GLU A 595 9.85 -0.23 -21.40
N TYR A 596 8.95 -0.43 -20.45
CA TYR A 596 8.17 -1.67 -20.34
C TYR A 596 7.37 -1.94 -21.61
N ASN A 597 6.61 -0.95 -22.09
CA ASN A 597 5.79 -1.10 -23.30
C ASN A 597 6.66 -1.35 -24.54
N ASN A 598 7.81 -0.68 -24.65
CA ASN A 598 8.78 -0.93 -25.72
C ASN A 598 9.34 -2.36 -25.66
N ALA A 599 9.60 -2.88 -24.45
CA ALA A 599 10.05 -4.26 -24.24
C ALA A 599 8.96 -5.30 -24.51
N VAL A 600 7.68 -4.94 -24.38
CA VAL A 600 6.53 -5.78 -24.77
C VAL A 600 6.32 -5.75 -26.29
N ALA A 601 6.31 -4.58 -26.92
CA ALA A 601 6.04 -4.39 -28.35
C ALA A 601 7.09 -5.06 -29.27
N LYS A 602 8.34 -5.21 -28.80
CA LYS A 602 9.40 -5.91 -29.54
C LYS A 602 9.16 -7.41 -29.70
N LYS A 603 8.21 -8.02 -28.96
CA LYS A 603 7.69 -9.35 -29.27
C LYS A 603 6.56 -9.22 -30.30
N LYS A 604 6.85 -9.37 -31.60
CA LYS A 604 5.81 -9.74 -32.59
C LYS A 604 5.16 -11.07 -32.17
N PRO A 605 3.87 -11.32 -32.47
CA PRO A 605 3.21 -12.55 -32.11
C PRO A 605 3.99 -13.72 -32.72
N GLN A 606 4.49 -14.62 -31.88
CA GLN A 606 4.91 -15.92 -32.36
C GLN A 606 3.67 -16.55 -33.01
N THR A 607 3.86 -16.92 -34.27
CA THR A 607 2.95 -17.61 -35.17
C THR A 607 2.05 -18.57 -34.41
N GLN A 608 0.73 -18.49 -34.69
CA GLN A 608 -0.25 -19.48 -34.28
C GLN A 608 0.36 -20.89 -34.39
N LEU A 609 0.43 -21.59 -33.26
CA LEU A 609 0.75 -23.01 -33.22
C LEU A 609 -0.18 -23.71 -34.19
N ARG A 610 0.38 -24.19 -35.31
CA ARG A 610 -0.30 -25.16 -36.18
C ARG A 610 -0.73 -26.31 -35.29
N THR A 611 -2.03 -26.55 -35.25
CA THR A 611 -2.64 -27.73 -34.65
C THR A 611 -2.13 -28.96 -35.39
N THR A 612 -1.12 -29.63 -34.83
CA THR A 612 -0.82 -31.02 -35.18
C THR A 612 -1.54 -31.91 -34.19
N ASN A 613 -2.50 -32.70 -34.69
CA ASN A 613 -3.26 -33.68 -33.91
C ASN A 613 -2.33 -34.55 -33.02
N PRO A 614 -2.79 -34.95 -31.83
CA PRO A 614 -2.00 -35.77 -30.92
C PRO A 614 -1.89 -37.22 -31.43
N PRO A 615 -0.71 -37.85 -31.36
CA PRO A 615 -0.62 -39.31 -31.44
C PRO A 615 -1.16 -39.92 -30.14
N ASN A 616 -1.86 -41.03 -30.31
CA ASN A 616 -2.53 -41.82 -29.28
C ASN A 616 -1.74 -42.02 -27.97
N SER A 617 -2.52 -42.04 -26.89
CA SER A 617 -2.25 -42.43 -25.51
C SER A 617 -1.19 -43.52 -25.28
N ARG A 618 -0.37 -43.33 -24.23
CA ARG A 618 -0.23 -44.28 -23.12
C ARG A 618 0.58 -43.69 -21.95
N GLY A 619 -0.12 -43.49 -20.83
CA GLY A 619 0.29 -43.80 -19.46
C GLY A 619 1.47 -43.05 -18.82
N GLY A 620 1.19 -42.28 -17.78
CA GLY A 620 2.20 -41.83 -16.81
C GLY A 620 1.71 -40.68 -15.94
N ASP A 621 1.27 -41.01 -14.73
CA ASP A 621 0.83 -40.12 -13.65
C ASP A 621 1.79 -38.98 -13.30
N GLY A 622 1.19 -37.87 -12.85
CA GLY A 622 1.63 -37.12 -11.67
C GLY A 622 2.83 -36.18 -11.82
N GLY A 623 2.55 -34.91 -12.10
CA GLY A 623 3.50 -33.82 -11.91
C GLY A 623 2.77 -32.49 -11.79
N ILE A 624 3.00 -31.79 -10.67
CA ILE A 624 2.53 -30.44 -10.32
C ILE A 624 2.67 -29.48 -11.53
N PRO A 625 1.71 -28.56 -11.75
CA PRO A 625 1.58 -27.75 -12.97
C PRO A 625 2.79 -26.91 -13.37
#